data_AF-A0A921MSD5-F1
#
_entry.id   AF-A0A921MSD5-F1
#
_cell.length_a   1.000
_cell.length_b   1.000
_cell.length_c   1.000
_cell.angle_alpha   90.00
_cell.angle_beta   90.00
_cell.angle_gamma   90.00
#
_symmetry.space_group_name_H-M   'P 1'
#
loop_
_entity.id
_entity.type
_entity.pdbx_description
1 polymer ?
#
loop_
_entity_poly.entity_id
_entity_poly.type
_entity_poly.pdbx_seq_one_letter_code
_entity_poly.pdbx_strand_id
1 'polypeptide(L)'
;MAIPPDDYARYRIGGTASFDQSLTLYAFWSPMNPSVGGNSEEYKGQTIFFEGVNIAQEDWVVTSQTPYRIYAEWKEGCGWYDAAQDWLNFCWAGAASDAIHWWLDRNKEYVDRYRQNHDIPEFGYAGKGISDVFHFFMAKWLKNEGCYPSIGFNWFINGIDDNVQESAKGQEGLFRDVFGDNALVNFLVSSNRRSFNQFVQEALKNHRMITIDEFNMAGAHAIACWGFEFDDEGYVCALYYSDPASSWNNTQTGRDLSLGRIEVKYHTDSDWSPYMATETLIGGEIVHGEVPIIRIYSYDQGTELWESYFKSHPSSVESVKQSTLNENEEYYDLQGRRVKNPTKGIYITKSGKKVLFFQQP
;
A
#
# COMPACT_ATOMS: atom_id res chain seq x y z
N MET A 1 4.38 -11.93 48.96
CA MET A 1 4.18 -12.49 47.61
C MET A 1 4.59 -11.38 46.65
N ALA A 2 5.78 -11.50 46.05
CA ALA A 2 6.36 -10.43 45.24
C ALA A 2 5.71 -10.45 43.85
N ILE A 3 5.21 -9.30 43.41
CA ILE A 3 4.64 -9.09 42.08
C ILE A 3 5.81 -8.90 41.10
N PRO A 4 5.80 -9.49 39.90
CA PRO A 4 6.86 -9.31 38.91
C PRO A 4 6.97 -7.84 38.46
N PRO A 5 8.17 -7.37 38.03
CA PRO A 5 8.42 -5.97 37.71
C PRO A 5 7.63 -5.38 36.54
N ASP A 6 6.97 -6.22 35.73
CA ASP A 6 6.44 -5.82 34.41
C ASP A 6 5.02 -5.23 34.45
N ASP A 7 4.36 -5.20 35.61
CA ASP A 7 2.96 -4.73 35.73
C ASP A 7 2.80 -3.21 35.95
N TYR A 8 3.88 -2.43 35.98
CA TYR A 8 3.84 -1.07 36.55
C TYR A 8 3.72 0.12 35.59
N ALA A 9 3.64 -0.04 34.27
CA ALA A 9 3.77 1.13 33.39
C ALA A 9 2.78 1.19 32.22
N ARG A 10 1.49 1.46 32.51
CA ARG A 10 0.59 2.13 31.53
C ARG A 10 -0.41 3.04 32.23
N TYR A 11 -0.10 4.34 32.38
CA TYR A 11 -1.13 5.36 32.60
C TYR A 11 -0.83 6.65 31.82
N ARG A 12 -1.89 7.17 31.19
CA ARG A 12 -1.97 8.43 30.44
C ARG A 12 -1.85 9.64 31.38
N ILE A 13 -1.31 10.74 30.87
CA ILE A 13 -1.12 11.99 31.59
C ILE A 13 -2.44 12.78 31.63
N GLY A 14 -2.88 13.18 32.83
CA GLY A 14 -3.88 14.24 33.06
C GLY A 14 -5.08 13.85 33.93
N GLY A 15 -5.22 14.49 35.09
CA GLY A 15 -6.39 14.43 35.97
C GLY A 15 -6.20 15.21 37.27
N THR A 16 -7.29 15.78 37.81
CA THR A 16 -7.30 16.40 39.14
C THR A 16 -8.02 15.45 40.10
N ALA A 17 -7.31 14.99 41.13
CA ALA A 17 -7.91 14.23 42.22
C ALA A 17 -7.94 15.09 43.50
N SER A 18 -8.99 14.95 44.29
CA SER A 18 -9.11 15.57 45.61
C SER A 18 -9.33 14.47 46.64
N PHE A 19 -8.63 14.58 47.76
CA PHE A 19 -8.65 13.59 48.82
C PHE A 19 -8.98 14.29 50.14
N ASP A 20 -9.82 13.65 50.95
CA ASP A 20 -10.32 14.13 52.25
C ASP A 20 -9.50 13.60 53.44
N GLN A 21 -8.49 12.77 53.17
CA GLN A 21 -7.59 12.18 54.15
C GLN A 21 -6.13 12.30 53.69
N SER A 22 -5.18 12.19 54.63
CA SER A 22 -3.75 12.14 54.31
C SER A 22 -3.39 10.84 53.61
N LEU A 23 -2.75 10.95 52.45
CA LEU A 23 -2.19 9.82 51.70
C LEU A 23 -0.74 10.10 51.28
N THR A 24 0.03 9.03 51.09
CA THR A 24 1.34 9.09 50.47
C THR A 24 1.21 8.65 49.02
N LEU A 25 1.41 9.58 48.09
CA LEU A 25 1.44 9.28 46.66
C LEU A 25 2.86 8.88 46.24
N TYR A 26 3.02 7.69 45.69
CA TYR A 26 4.23 7.29 44.98
C TYR A 26 4.03 7.52 43.49
N ALA A 27 4.63 8.59 42.97
CA ALA A 27 4.69 8.84 41.53
C ALA A 27 6.02 8.32 40.99
N PHE A 28 5.96 7.32 40.12
CA PHE A 28 7.09 6.84 39.35
C PHE A 28 6.99 7.45 37.95
N TRP A 29 7.99 8.21 37.52
CA TRP A 29 8.15 8.58 36.13
C TRP A 29 9.47 7.97 35.65
N SER A 30 9.40 7.16 34.61
CA SER A 30 10.58 6.85 33.82
C SER A 30 10.52 7.74 32.58
N PRO A 31 11.56 8.51 32.23
CA PRO A 31 11.68 9.01 30.88
C PRO A 31 11.76 7.77 29.98
N MET A 32 10.62 7.30 29.47
CA MET A 32 10.67 6.26 28.45
C MET A 32 11.40 6.88 27.28
N ASN A 33 12.49 6.24 26.86
CA ASN A 33 13.06 6.52 25.56
C ASN A 33 11.89 6.43 24.55
N PRO A 34 11.56 7.50 23.82
CA PRO A 34 10.40 7.51 22.93
C PRO A 34 10.46 6.41 21.87
N SER A 35 11.64 5.85 21.63
CA SER A 35 11.93 4.75 20.71
C SER A 35 11.69 3.35 21.29
N VAL A 36 11.37 3.26 22.59
CA VAL A 36 11.04 2.01 23.28
C VAL A 36 9.52 1.77 23.30
N GLY A 37 9.13 0.52 23.02
CA GLY A 37 7.75 0.07 22.92
C GLY A 37 7.20 0.17 21.49
N GLY A 38 5.89 0.01 21.35
CA GLY A 38 5.22 -0.01 20.05
C GLY A 38 5.39 -1.32 19.29
N ASN A 39 5.97 -2.35 19.90
CA ASN A 39 5.93 -3.71 19.39
C ASN A 39 4.49 -4.22 19.25
N SER A 40 4.28 -5.10 18.28
CA SER A 40 3.01 -5.75 18.02
C SER A 40 2.95 -7.11 18.69
N GLU A 41 2.03 -7.32 19.64
CA GLU A 41 1.72 -8.69 20.08
C GLU A 41 0.90 -9.46 19.04
N GLU A 42 0.16 -8.74 18.18
CA GLU A 42 -0.71 -9.33 17.16
C GLU A 42 0.07 -9.92 16.00
N TYR A 43 1.16 -9.26 15.57
CA TYR A 43 1.98 -9.70 14.43
C TYR A 43 3.30 -10.37 14.84
N LYS A 44 3.57 -10.51 16.13
CA LYS A 44 4.79 -11.13 16.68
C LYS A 44 5.14 -12.45 16.00
N GLY A 45 6.38 -12.57 15.51
CA GLY A 45 6.89 -13.77 14.85
C GLY A 45 6.22 -14.13 13.51
N GLN A 46 5.52 -13.18 12.87
CA GLN A 46 4.76 -13.43 11.64
C GLN A 46 5.32 -12.68 10.44
N THR A 47 5.11 -13.27 9.27
CA THR A 47 5.22 -12.61 7.97
C THR A 47 3.82 -12.22 7.50
N ILE A 48 3.62 -10.93 7.26
CA ILE A 48 2.33 -10.37 6.84
C ILE A 48 2.51 -9.67 5.48
N PHE A 49 1.73 -10.08 4.49
CA PHE A 49 1.66 -9.42 3.19
C PHE A 49 0.41 -8.55 3.09
N PHE A 50 0.46 -7.50 2.27
CA PHE A 50 -0.71 -6.65 2.03
C PHE A 50 -1.83 -7.41 1.32
N GLU A 51 -3.06 -6.92 1.48
CA GLU A 51 -4.23 -7.53 0.87
C GLU A 51 -4.04 -7.73 -0.65
N GLY A 52 -4.27 -8.96 -1.10
CA GLY A 52 -4.12 -9.35 -2.49
C GLY A 52 -2.74 -9.84 -2.90
N VAL A 53 -1.71 -9.58 -2.10
CA VAL A 53 -0.34 -10.03 -2.36
C VAL A 53 -0.21 -11.49 -1.96
N ASN A 54 0.13 -12.34 -2.94
CA ASN A 54 0.34 -13.76 -2.77
C ASN A 54 1.70 -14.14 -3.36
N ILE A 55 2.56 -14.75 -2.55
CA ILE A 55 3.88 -15.21 -2.98
C ILE A 55 3.98 -16.68 -2.61
N ALA A 56 4.02 -17.56 -3.60
CA ALA A 56 4.14 -18.99 -3.34
C ALA A 56 5.58 -19.33 -2.94
N GLN A 57 5.75 -20.37 -2.12
CA GLN A 57 7.08 -20.75 -1.64
C GLN A 57 8.01 -21.14 -2.81
N GLU A 58 7.45 -21.74 -3.85
CA GLU A 58 8.10 -22.13 -5.10
C GLU A 58 8.49 -20.95 -6.00
N ASP A 59 7.94 -19.76 -5.76
CA ASP A 59 8.27 -18.57 -6.55
C ASP A 59 9.60 -17.94 -6.11
N TRP A 60 10.07 -18.28 -4.90
CA TRP A 60 11.35 -17.82 -4.39
C TRP A 60 12.53 -18.44 -5.12
N VAL A 61 13.41 -17.57 -5.60
CA VAL A 61 14.60 -17.92 -6.37
C VAL A 61 15.81 -17.36 -5.67
N VAL A 62 16.75 -18.24 -5.34
CA VAL A 62 18.09 -17.84 -4.91
C VAL A 62 18.94 -17.63 -6.15
N THR A 63 19.50 -16.44 -6.35
CA THR A 63 20.41 -16.18 -7.47
C THR A 63 21.65 -17.06 -7.37
N SER A 64 22.16 -17.58 -8.49
CA SER A 64 23.27 -18.54 -8.48
C SER A 64 24.65 -17.94 -8.18
N GLN A 65 24.74 -16.61 -7.99
CA GLN A 65 25.99 -15.88 -7.75
C GLN A 65 25.90 -15.11 -6.42
N THR A 66 27.05 -15.00 -5.73
CA THR A 66 27.20 -14.28 -4.47
C THR A 66 27.25 -12.76 -4.69
N PRO A 67 26.63 -11.93 -3.81
CA PRO A 67 25.76 -12.32 -2.70
C PRO A 67 24.48 -12.98 -3.21
N TYR A 68 24.08 -14.07 -2.55
CA TYR A 68 22.85 -14.78 -2.88
C TYR A 68 21.68 -13.86 -2.60
N ARG A 69 21.00 -13.38 -3.64
CA ARG A 69 19.77 -12.63 -3.50
C ARG A 69 18.59 -13.56 -3.64
N ILE A 70 17.59 -13.33 -2.81
CA ILE A 70 16.34 -14.09 -2.82
C ILE A 70 15.28 -13.18 -3.43
N TYR A 71 14.82 -13.55 -4.63
CA TYR A 71 13.77 -12.82 -5.33
C TYR A 71 12.59 -13.75 -5.59
N ALA A 72 11.36 -13.26 -5.42
CA ALA A 72 10.20 -13.96 -5.93
C ALA A 72 9.97 -13.60 -7.40
N GLU A 73 9.60 -14.62 -8.19
CA GLU A 73 9.20 -14.42 -9.58
C GLU A 73 7.80 -13.82 -9.68
N TRP A 74 7.67 -12.75 -10.46
CA TRP A 74 6.37 -12.16 -10.77
C TRP A 74 5.56 -13.09 -11.66
N LYS A 75 4.28 -13.24 -11.30
CA LYS A 75 3.28 -13.95 -12.09
C LYS A 75 1.98 -13.16 -12.08
N GLU A 76 1.24 -13.22 -13.17
CA GLU A 76 -0.08 -12.60 -13.24
C GLU A 76 -0.95 -13.08 -12.07
N GLY A 77 -1.59 -12.14 -11.37
CA GLY A 77 -2.42 -12.42 -10.20
C GLY A 77 -1.69 -12.54 -8.86
N CYS A 78 -0.36 -12.35 -8.81
CA CYS A 78 0.38 -12.34 -7.53
C CYS A 78 0.09 -11.11 -6.64
N GLY A 79 -0.51 -10.06 -7.20
CA GLY A 79 -0.99 -8.88 -6.48
C GLY A 79 0.08 -7.89 -6.02
N TRP A 80 1.34 -8.10 -6.42
CA TRP A 80 2.42 -7.12 -6.31
C TRP A 80 2.90 -6.68 -7.70
N TYR A 81 3.54 -5.52 -7.74
CA TYR A 81 3.95 -4.83 -8.96
C TYR A 81 5.37 -4.31 -8.82
N ASP A 82 6.01 -4.07 -9.96
CA ASP A 82 7.35 -3.47 -10.05
C ASP A 82 7.43 -2.60 -11.30
N ALA A 83 6.96 -1.35 -11.20
CA ALA A 83 7.09 -0.38 -12.27
C ALA A 83 8.56 0.07 -12.38
N ALA A 84 9.18 -0.18 -13.53
CA ALA A 84 10.58 0.19 -13.76
C ALA A 84 10.70 1.69 -14.09
N GLN A 85 11.66 2.37 -13.46
CA GLN A 85 11.97 3.79 -13.75
C GLN A 85 12.86 3.97 -14.99
N ASP A 86 13.42 2.87 -15.50
CA ASP A 86 14.50 2.86 -16.48
C ASP A 86 15.68 3.77 -16.08
N TRP A 87 16.00 4.78 -16.91
CA TRP A 87 17.09 5.74 -16.69
C TRP A 87 16.59 7.11 -16.18
N LEU A 88 15.31 7.21 -15.81
CA LEU A 88 14.71 8.44 -15.31
C LEU A 88 14.90 8.57 -13.80
N ASN A 89 14.94 9.82 -13.31
CA ASN A 89 14.89 10.18 -11.89
C ASN A 89 13.47 10.04 -11.33
N PHE A 90 12.77 8.97 -11.73
CA PHE A 90 11.34 8.75 -11.58
C PHE A 90 11.04 7.59 -10.62
N CYS A 91 11.95 7.28 -9.68
CA CYS A 91 11.71 6.30 -8.62
C CYS A 91 10.40 6.57 -7.89
N TRP A 92 10.11 7.85 -7.66
CA TRP A 92 8.86 8.31 -7.07
C TRP A 92 7.63 7.93 -7.89
N ALA A 93 7.71 8.00 -9.22
CA ALA A 93 6.63 7.63 -10.12
C ALA A 93 6.50 6.12 -10.26
N GLY A 94 7.61 5.38 -10.20
CA GLY A 94 7.62 3.92 -10.13
C GLY A 94 6.88 3.43 -8.88
N ALA A 95 7.31 3.87 -7.70
CA ALA A 95 6.67 3.53 -6.44
C ALA A 95 5.21 4.01 -6.36
N ALA A 96 4.88 5.19 -6.90
CA ALA A 96 3.49 5.65 -7.00
C ALA A 96 2.66 4.78 -7.95
N SER A 97 3.24 4.34 -9.08
CA SER A 97 2.55 3.46 -10.04
C SER A 97 2.22 2.12 -9.42
N ASP A 98 3.14 1.55 -8.64
CA ASP A 98 2.92 0.32 -7.89
C ASP A 98 1.78 0.47 -6.88
N ALA A 99 1.76 1.58 -6.13
CA ALA A 99 0.67 1.90 -5.21
C ALA A 99 -0.67 2.09 -5.92
N ILE A 100 -0.68 2.74 -7.09
CA ILE A 100 -1.88 2.94 -7.90
C ILE A 100 -2.39 1.61 -8.48
N HIS A 101 -1.51 0.74 -8.98
CA HIS A 101 -1.91 -0.59 -9.47
C HIS A 101 -2.55 -1.43 -8.37
N TRP A 102 -1.91 -1.49 -7.20
CA TRP A 102 -2.50 -2.15 -6.04
C TRP A 102 -3.87 -1.56 -5.68
N TRP A 103 -3.98 -0.23 -5.68
CA TRP A 103 -5.22 0.48 -5.37
C TRP A 103 -6.32 0.23 -6.40
N LEU A 104 -6.00 0.24 -7.70
CA LEU A 104 -6.94 -0.03 -8.79
C LEU A 104 -7.47 -1.46 -8.70
N ASP A 105 -6.62 -2.43 -8.38
CA ASP A 105 -7.06 -3.82 -8.20
C ASP A 105 -8.01 -3.97 -7.02
N ARG A 106 -7.68 -3.38 -5.86
CA ARG A 106 -8.55 -3.48 -4.67
C ARG A 106 -9.87 -2.73 -4.85
N ASN A 107 -9.84 -1.65 -5.63
CA ASN A 107 -11.03 -0.86 -5.96
C ASN A 107 -11.69 -1.24 -7.29
N LYS A 108 -11.34 -2.39 -7.89
CA LYS A 108 -11.76 -2.73 -9.26
C LYS A 108 -13.26 -2.59 -9.49
N GLU A 109 -14.08 -3.08 -8.56
CA GLU A 109 -15.54 -2.99 -8.68
C GLU A 109 -16.06 -1.55 -8.64
N TYR A 110 -15.48 -0.71 -7.79
CA TYR A 110 -15.83 0.70 -7.70
C TYR A 110 -15.39 1.46 -8.95
N VAL A 111 -14.15 1.23 -9.41
CA VAL A 111 -13.60 1.82 -10.63
C VAL A 111 -14.43 1.41 -11.85
N ASP A 112 -14.77 0.13 -12.00
CA ASP A 112 -15.59 -0.38 -13.09
C ASP A 112 -17.00 0.22 -13.06
N ARG A 113 -17.58 0.43 -11.87
CA ARG A 113 -18.86 1.12 -11.72
C ARG A 113 -18.75 2.61 -12.09
N TYR A 114 -17.69 3.28 -11.68
CA TYR A 114 -17.44 4.69 -11.95
C TYR A 114 -17.26 4.95 -13.45
N ARG A 115 -16.52 4.08 -14.14
CA ARG A 115 -16.33 4.09 -15.61
C ARG A 115 -17.61 3.97 -16.43
N GLN A 116 -18.72 3.50 -15.86
CA GLN A 116 -20.00 3.45 -16.58
C GLN A 116 -20.50 4.83 -17.01
N ASN A 117 -20.10 5.89 -16.29
CA ASN A 117 -20.53 7.27 -16.56
C ASN A 117 -19.34 8.23 -16.76
N HIS A 118 -18.09 7.74 -16.74
CA HIS A 118 -16.89 8.54 -16.89
C HIS A 118 -15.95 7.88 -17.89
N ASP A 119 -15.36 8.66 -18.79
CA ASP A 119 -14.38 8.18 -19.77
C ASP A 119 -12.99 8.15 -19.13
N ILE A 120 -12.64 7.02 -18.50
CA ILE A 120 -11.38 6.82 -17.79
C ILE A 120 -10.67 5.61 -18.37
N PRO A 121 -9.40 5.74 -18.79
CA PRO A 121 -8.63 4.62 -19.32
C PRO A 121 -8.58 3.43 -18.37
N GLU A 122 -8.48 2.24 -18.95
CA GLU A 122 -8.01 1.06 -18.23
C GLU A 122 -6.48 1.12 -18.14
N PHE A 123 -5.94 0.75 -16.98
CA PHE A 123 -4.51 0.75 -16.73
C PHE A 123 -4.09 -0.68 -16.45
N GLY A 124 -3.35 -1.29 -17.38
CA GLY A 124 -2.84 -2.63 -17.26
C GLY A 124 -1.43 -2.68 -16.67
N TYR A 125 -1.10 -3.87 -16.18
CA TYR A 125 0.25 -4.26 -15.81
C TYR A 125 0.53 -5.68 -16.31
N ALA A 126 1.70 -5.91 -16.91
CA ALA A 126 2.04 -7.20 -17.52
C ALA A 126 3.45 -7.69 -17.14
N GLY A 127 3.89 -7.38 -15.93
CA GLY A 127 5.24 -7.65 -15.44
C GLY A 127 6.07 -6.37 -15.35
N LYS A 128 7.30 -6.50 -14.86
CA LYS A 128 8.21 -5.38 -14.65
C LYS A 128 8.22 -4.47 -15.87
N GLY A 129 8.36 -3.15 -15.70
CA GLY A 129 8.47 -2.18 -16.81
C GLY A 129 7.36 -2.18 -17.88
N ILE A 130 6.28 -2.96 -17.72
CA ILE A 130 5.08 -2.92 -18.55
C ILE A 130 3.95 -2.43 -17.66
N SER A 131 3.98 -1.12 -17.37
CA SER A 131 3.04 -0.44 -16.49
C SER A 131 2.39 0.74 -17.21
N ASP A 132 1.08 0.63 -17.49
CA ASP A 132 0.34 1.71 -18.14
C ASP A 132 0.26 2.96 -17.27
N VAL A 133 0.23 2.80 -15.93
CA VAL A 133 0.28 3.92 -14.99
C VAL A 133 1.62 4.66 -15.07
N PHE A 134 2.74 3.94 -15.16
CA PHE A 134 4.05 4.57 -15.28
C PHE A 134 4.18 5.30 -16.62
N HIS A 135 3.73 4.67 -17.71
CA HIS A 135 3.68 5.31 -19.03
C HIS A 135 2.81 6.58 -19.02
N PHE A 136 1.72 6.56 -18.26
CA PHE A 136 0.85 7.71 -18.08
C PHE A 136 1.57 8.85 -17.35
N PHE A 137 2.33 8.57 -16.29
CA PHE A 137 3.21 9.58 -15.68
C PHE A 137 4.20 10.16 -16.70
N MET A 138 4.91 9.32 -17.45
CA MET A 138 5.88 9.79 -18.46
C MET A 138 5.26 10.68 -19.54
N ALA A 139 4.00 10.42 -19.92
CA ALA A 139 3.29 11.22 -20.91
C ALA A 139 2.94 12.64 -20.43
N LYS A 140 2.90 12.86 -19.10
CA LYS A 140 2.40 14.09 -18.47
C LYS A 140 3.50 14.86 -17.73
N TRP A 141 4.41 14.15 -17.08
CA TRP A 141 5.55 14.69 -16.33
C TRP A 141 6.79 14.71 -17.23
N LEU A 142 6.99 15.82 -17.94
CA LEU A 142 7.94 15.89 -19.05
C LEU A 142 9.38 16.20 -18.61
N LYS A 143 9.59 16.66 -17.38
CA LYS A 143 10.93 16.92 -16.86
C LYS A 143 11.44 15.74 -16.05
N ASN A 144 12.68 15.35 -16.32
CA ASN A 144 13.39 14.28 -15.62
C ASN A 144 13.88 14.72 -14.22
N GLU A 145 12.94 15.01 -13.31
CA GLU A 145 13.17 15.53 -11.96
C GLU A 145 12.55 14.60 -10.91
N GLY A 146 13.17 14.55 -9.72
CA GLY A 146 12.63 13.82 -8.58
C GLY A 146 11.40 14.51 -7.98
N CYS A 147 10.53 13.71 -7.36
CA CYS A 147 9.34 14.14 -6.64
C CYS A 147 9.04 13.14 -5.51
N TYR A 148 7.84 13.18 -4.93
CA TYR A 148 7.40 12.22 -3.90
C TYR A 148 6.28 11.32 -4.43
N PRO A 149 6.28 10.01 -4.08
CA PRO A 149 5.21 9.09 -4.47
C PRO A 149 3.81 9.59 -4.10
N SER A 150 3.67 10.25 -2.94
CA SER A 150 2.40 10.80 -2.47
C SER A 150 1.87 11.93 -3.36
N ILE A 151 2.74 12.76 -3.94
CA ILE A 151 2.35 13.82 -4.88
C ILE A 151 1.83 13.17 -6.17
N GLY A 152 2.57 12.21 -6.72
CA GLY A 152 2.15 11.47 -7.92
C GLY A 152 0.81 10.76 -7.73
N PHE A 153 0.63 10.07 -6.59
CA PHE A 153 -0.61 9.37 -6.25
C PHE A 153 -1.80 10.32 -6.13
N ASN A 154 -1.68 11.40 -5.36
CA ASN A 154 -2.77 12.36 -5.17
C ASN A 154 -3.09 13.12 -6.47
N TRP A 155 -2.09 13.43 -7.31
CA TRP A 155 -2.34 14.01 -8.63
C TRP A 155 -3.14 13.05 -9.52
N PHE A 156 -2.77 11.77 -9.55
CA PHE A 156 -3.46 10.76 -10.35
C PHE A 156 -4.92 10.55 -9.91
N ILE A 157 -5.15 10.42 -8.60
CA ILE A 157 -6.46 10.12 -8.02
C ILE A 157 -7.34 11.38 -7.91
N ASN A 158 -6.84 12.42 -7.23
CA ASN A 158 -7.61 13.61 -6.83
C ASN A 158 -7.44 14.80 -7.77
N GLY A 159 -6.36 14.85 -8.54
CA GLY A 159 -5.97 16.04 -9.32
C GLY A 159 -5.42 17.15 -8.44
N ILE A 160 -4.81 16.81 -7.29
CA ILE A 160 -4.14 17.80 -6.43
C ILE A 160 -2.82 18.20 -7.10
N ASP A 161 -2.72 19.48 -7.46
CA ASP A 161 -1.60 20.03 -8.25
C ASP A 161 -0.46 20.63 -7.40
N ASP A 162 -0.52 20.47 -6.07
CA ASP A 162 0.51 20.99 -5.16
C ASP A 162 1.86 20.32 -5.44
N ASN A 163 2.86 21.14 -5.79
CA ASN A 163 4.21 20.71 -6.17
C ASN A 163 4.27 19.76 -7.39
N VAL A 164 3.22 19.76 -8.22
CA VAL A 164 3.19 19.06 -9.50
C VAL A 164 3.96 19.85 -10.56
N GLN A 165 4.64 19.16 -11.48
CA GLN A 165 5.31 19.82 -12.60
C GLN A 165 4.31 20.58 -13.47
N GLU A 166 4.70 21.75 -13.99
CA GLU A 166 3.82 22.59 -14.82
C GLU A 166 3.26 21.84 -16.04
N SER A 167 4.00 20.86 -16.60
CA SER A 167 3.51 20.05 -17.71
C SER A 167 2.35 19.13 -17.33
N ALA A 168 2.21 18.75 -16.06
CA ALA A 168 1.22 17.81 -15.56
C ALA A 168 0.05 18.49 -14.82
N LYS A 169 0.20 19.76 -14.41
CA LYS A 169 -0.85 20.48 -13.68
C LYS A 169 -2.15 20.56 -14.47
N GLY A 170 -3.26 20.33 -13.78
CA GLY A 170 -4.61 20.40 -14.32
C GLY A 170 -4.90 19.36 -15.40
N GLN A 171 -3.99 18.40 -15.63
CA GLN A 171 -4.19 17.39 -16.65
C GLN A 171 -5.00 16.20 -16.14
N GLU A 172 -4.97 15.89 -14.84
CA GLU A 172 -5.54 14.65 -14.30
C GLU A 172 -6.27 14.88 -12.96
N GLY A 173 -6.64 13.77 -12.31
CA GLY A 173 -7.61 13.71 -11.22
C GLY A 173 -8.76 12.79 -11.59
N LEU A 174 -8.41 11.56 -11.97
CA LEU A 174 -9.31 10.61 -12.63
C LEU A 174 -10.55 10.32 -11.79
N PHE A 175 -10.44 10.44 -10.46
CA PHE A 175 -11.50 10.13 -9.52
C PHE A 175 -11.86 11.34 -8.63
N ARG A 176 -11.61 12.56 -9.12
CA ARG A 176 -11.85 13.80 -8.35
C ARG A 176 -13.29 13.95 -7.87
N ASP A 177 -14.29 13.47 -8.61
CA ASP A 177 -15.70 13.56 -8.19
C ASP A 177 -16.02 12.75 -6.93
N VAL A 178 -15.20 11.72 -6.66
CA VAL A 178 -15.33 10.85 -5.50
C VAL A 178 -14.51 11.38 -4.34
N PHE A 179 -13.24 11.71 -4.60
CA PHE A 179 -12.28 12.00 -3.54
C PHE A 179 -12.12 13.49 -3.26
N GLY A 180 -12.48 14.38 -4.20
CA GLY A 180 -12.27 15.81 -4.08
C GLY A 180 -10.83 16.12 -3.64
N ASP A 181 -10.69 16.90 -2.57
CA ASP A 181 -9.39 17.24 -1.98
C ASP A 181 -9.00 16.36 -0.79
N ASN A 182 -9.69 15.24 -0.56
CA ASN A 182 -9.33 14.28 0.51
C ASN A 182 -8.09 13.49 0.10
N ALA A 183 -6.95 13.77 0.74
CA ALA A 183 -5.73 13.01 0.53
C ALA A 183 -5.90 11.57 1.08
N LEU A 184 -5.56 10.58 0.25
CA LEU A 184 -5.60 9.15 0.62
C LEU A 184 -4.24 8.64 1.13
N VAL A 185 -3.27 9.53 1.30
CA VAL A 185 -1.90 9.17 1.67
C VAL A 185 -1.54 9.79 3.01
N ASN A 186 -1.21 8.94 3.98
CA ASN A 186 -0.57 9.35 5.23
C ASN A 186 0.93 9.05 5.14
N PHE A 187 1.74 9.81 5.86
CA PHE A 187 3.19 9.56 5.88
C PHE A 187 3.83 9.95 7.21
N LEU A 188 4.97 9.32 7.47
CA LEU A 188 5.84 9.60 8.60
C LEU A 188 7.25 9.87 8.09
N VAL A 189 7.85 10.99 8.53
CA VAL A 189 9.22 11.39 8.21
C VAL A 189 10.10 11.14 9.42
N SER A 190 11.33 10.66 9.21
CA SER A 190 12.33 10.49 10.28
C SER A 190 11.79 9.69 11.48
N SER A 191 11.45 8.42 11.24
CA SER A 191 10.90 7.52 12.26
C SER A 191 11.98 6.88 13.13
N ASN A 192 11.63 6.51 14.36
CA ASN A 192 12.37 5.54 15.16
C ASN A 192 11.64 4.18 15.15
N ARG A 193 12.23 3.15 15.75
CA ARG A 193 11.68 1.79 15.80
C ARG A 193 10.22 1.77 16.26
N ARG A 194 9.88 2.53 17.30
CA ARG A 194 8.51 2.61 17.80
C ARG A 194 7.56 3.21 16.77
N SER A 195 7.85 4.41 16.26
CA SER A 195 6.92 5.10 15.35
C SER A 195 6.82 4.40 13.99
N PHE A 196 7.92 3.84 13.49
CA PHE A 196 7.93 3.00 12.30
C PHE A 196 7.04 1.76 12.48
N ASN A 197 7.25 1.00 13.57
CA ASN A 197 6.49 -0.21 13.83
C ASN A 197 4.98 0.06 14.03
N GLN A 198 4.64 1.19 14.67
CA GLN A 198 3.25 1.61 14.85
C GLN A 198 2.61 2.05 13.53
N PHE A 199 3.34 2.74 12.67
CA PHE A 199 2.85 3.13 11.35
C PHE A 199 2.55 1.91 10.47
N VAL A 200 3.46 0.92 10.46
CA VAL A 200 3.25 -0.34 9.74
C VAL A 200 2.02 -1.09 10.29
N GLN A 201 1.88 -1.18 11.61
CA GLN A 201 0.71 -1.81 12.22
C GLN A 201 -0.59 -1.11 11.85
N GLU A 202 -0.62 0.22 11.86
CA GLU A 202 -1.80 0.99 11.48
C GLU A 202 -2.16 0.75 10.00
N ALA A 203 -1.16 0.77 9.11
CA ALA A 203 -1.38 0.49 7.70
C ALA A 203 -1.95 -0.91 7.47
N LEU A 204 -1.37 -1.94 8.10
CA LEU A 204 -1.88 -3.32 8.04
C LEU A 204 -3.33 -3.43 8.53
N LYS A 205 -3.65 -2.83 9.68
CA LYS A 205 -5.00 -2.88 10.27
C LYS A 205 -6.07 -2.17 9.45
N ASN A 206 -5.67 -1.16 8.70
CA ASN A 206 -6.56 -0.37 7.85
C ASN A 206 -6.45 -0.76 6.38
N HIS A 207 -5.86 -1.92 6.07
CA HIS A 207 -5.73 -2.45 4.71
C HIS A 207 -5.08 -1.46 3.73
N ARG A 208 -4.04 -0.76 4.18
CA ARG A 208 -3.30 0.25 3.39
C ARG A 208 -1.95 -0.31 2.96
N MET A 209 -1.61 -0.24 1.67
CA MET A 209 -0.25 -0.57 1.23
C MET A 209 0.76 0.51 1.61
N ILE A 210 2.06 0.21 1.50
CA ILE A 210 3.14 1.10 1.89
C ILE A 210 4.18 1.31 0.78
N THR A 211 4.66 2.55 0.64
CA THR A 211 5.92 2.85 -0.05
C THR A 211 6.90 3.50 0.93
N ILE A 212 8.18 3.43 0.61
CA ILE A 212 9.27 3.93 1.46
C ILE A 212 10.21 4.81 0.64
N ASP A 213 10.63 5.93 1.22
CA ASP A 213 11.83 6.63 0.76
C ASP A 213 13.02 6.17 1.62
N GLU A 214 14.03 5.64 0.95
CA GLU A 214 15.35 5.36 1.50
C GLU A 214 16.33 6.48 1.11
N PHE A 215 17.48 6.56 1.79
CA PHE A 215 18.52 7.52 1.42
C PHE A 215 19.86 6.83 1.21
N ASN A 216 20.31 6.77 -0.04
CA ASN A 216 21.56 6.14 -0.43
C ASN A 216 22.55 7.16 -1.01
N MET A 217 23.69 6.71 -1.54
CA MET A 217 24.73 7.59 -2.09
C MET A 217 24.29 8.43 -3.29
N ALA A 218 23.26 8.00 -4.03
CA ALA A 218 22.67 8.75 -5.15
C ALA A 218 21.60 9.76 -4.70
N GLY A 219 21.24 9.77 -3.41
CA GLY A 219 20.23 10.63 -2.82
C GLY A 219 19.04 9.84 -2.29
N ALA A 220 17.90 10.54 -2.16
CA ALA A 220 16.64 9.90 -1.78
C ALA A 220 16.13 9.02 -2.92
N HIS A 221 15.63 7.83 -2.59
CA HIS A 221 15.14 6.84 -3.54
C HIS A 221 13.85 6.20 -3.02
N ALA A 222 12.84 6.03 -3.89
CA ALA A 222 11.53 5.54 -3.51
C ALA A 222 11.32 4.09 -3.98
N ILE A 223 10.80 3.25 -3.09
CA ILE A 223 10.51 1.83 -3.33
C ILE A 223 9.08 1.47 -2.87
N ALA A 224 8.51 0.41 -3.44
CA ALA A 224 7.23 -0.15 -3.02
C ALA A 224 7.45 -1.30 -2.03
N CYS A 225 6.64 -1.38 -0.98
CA CYS A 225 6.68 -2.48 0.00
C CYS A 225 5.41 -3.33 -0.12
N TRP A 226 5.56 -4.65 -0.08
CA TRP A 226 4.48 -5.62 -0.31
C TRP A 226 4.15 -6.46 0.92
N GLY A 227 5.00 -6.38 1.95
CA GLY A 227 4.81 -7.07 3.23
C GLY A 227 5.95 -6.83 4.20
N PHE A 228 5.79 -7.34 5.41
CA PHE A 228 6.74 -7.21 6.52
C PHE A 228 6.87 -8.51 7.29
N GLU A 229 8.05 -8.73 7.88
CA GLU A 229 8.26 -9.72 8.94
C GLU A 229 8.40 -9.02 10.27
N PHE A 230 7.83 -9.62 11.31
CA PHE A 230 7.99 -9.18 12.69
C PHE A 230 8.80 -10.22 13.46
N ASP A 231 9.75 -9.75 14.26
CA ASP A 231 10.54 -10.59 15.14
C ASP A 231 9.72 -11.15 16.32
N ASP A 232 10.37 -11.99 17.13
CA ASP A 232 9.81 -12.58 18.34
C ASP A 232 9.52 -11.56 19.45
N GLU A 233 9.87 -10.28 19.28
CA GLU A 233 9.47 -9.20 20.17
C GLU A 233 8.27 -8.40 19.62
N GLY A 234 7.96 -8.54 18.33
CA GLY A 234 6.88 -7.84 17.65
C GLY A 234 7.33 -6.57 16.92
N TYR A 235 8.61 -6.43 16.60
CA TYR A 235 9.14 -5.34 15.78
C TYR A 235 9.39 -5.80 14.35
N VAL A 236 9.15 -4.93 13.37
CA VAL A 236 9.50 -5.19 11.98
C VAL A 236 10.99 -5.50 11.87
N CYS A 237 11.34 -6.67 11.36
CA CYS A 237 12.73 -7.13 11.20
C CYS A 237 13.11 -7.41 9.74
N ALA A 238 12.14 -7.43 8.83
CA ALA A 238 12.37 -7.45 7.39
C ALA A 238 11.18 -6.84 6.64
N LEU A 239 11.43 -6.43 5.41
CA LEU A 239 10.40 -6.00 4.47
C LEU A 239 10.57 -6.67 3.11
N TYR A 240 9.46 -6.79 2.40
CA TYR A 240 9.38 -7.31 1.05
C TYR A 240 9.14 -6.14 0.10
N TYR A 241 9.96 -5.99 -0.93
CA TYR A 241 9.97 -4.76 -1.72
C TYR A 241 10.23 -4.98 -3.21
N SER A 242 9.73 -4.03 -4.00
CA SER A 242 10.10 -3.84 -5.39
C SER A 242 10.78 -2.49 -5.53
N ASP A 243 11.84 -2.47 -6.33
CA ASP A 243 12.68 -1.31 -6.52
C ASP A 243 12.62 -0.90 -8.00
N PRO A 244 11.99 0.25 -8.31
CA PRO A 244 11.91 0.78 -9.67
C PRO A 244 13.27 0.95 -10.37
N ALA A 245 14.35 1.17 -9.62
CA ALA A 245 15.72 1.31 -10.16
C ALA A 245 16.43 -0.02 -10.34
N SER A 246 15.91 -1.11 -9.77
CA SER A 246 16.56 -2.41 -9.87
C SER A 246 16.53 -2.89 -11.32
N SER A 247 17.68 -3.35 -11.79
CA SER A 247 17.82 -3.83 -13.16
C SER A 247 16.87 -4.97 -13.45
N TRP A 248 16.32 -4.97 -14.66
CA TRP A 248 15.49 -6.05 -15.15
C TRP A 248 16.26 -7.38 -15.19
N ASN A 249 15.97 -8.28 -14.24
CA ASN A 249 16.71 -9.54 -14.06
C ASN A 249 16.34 -10.66 -15.07
N ASN A 250 15.37 -10.47 -15.98
CA ASN A 250 15.06 -11.51 -16.98
C ASN A 250 16.19 -11.77 -17.96
N THR A 251 17.10 -10.82 -18.20
CA THR A 251 18.04 -10.98 -19.33
C THR A 251 19.04 -12.11 -19.08
N GLN A 252 19.27 -12.46 -17.82
CA GLN A 252 20.15 -13.57 -17.43
C GLN A 252 19.38 -14.87 -17.11
N THR A 253 18.12 -14.79 -16.70
CA THR A 253 17.35 -15.95 -16.17
C THR A 253 16.12 -16.31 -16.99
N GLY A 254 15.63 -15.43 -17.86
CA GLY A 254 14.34 -15.51 -18.52
C GLY A 254 13.13 -15.28 -17.61
N ARG A 255 13.36 -14.93 -16.33
CA ARG A 255 12.35 -14.83 -15.27
C ARG A 255 12.21 -13.39 -14.77
N ASP A 256 11.00 -12.99 -14.40
CA ASP A 256 10.75 -11.67 -13.83
C ASP A 256 11.00 -11.70 -12.30
N LEU A 257 12.26 -11.56 -11.90
CA LEU A 257 12.68 -11.61 -10.50
C LEU A 257 12.72 -10.20 -9.90
N SER A 258 11.59 -9.75 -9.36
CA SER A 258 11.33 -8.33 -9.04
C SER A 258 10.88 -8.04 -7.60
N LEU A 259 10.52 -9.05 -6.80
CA LEU A 259 10.23 -8.89 -5.38
C LEU A 259 11.39 -9.39 -4.52
N GLY A 260 12.07 -8.49 -3.81
CA GLY A 260 13.14 -8.83 -2.88
C GLY A 260 12.67 -8.91 -1.42
N ARG A 261 13.48 -9.55 -0.57
CA ARG A 261 13.41 -9.46 0.89
C ARG A 261 14.65 -8.76 1.41
N ILE A 262 14.50 -7.82 2.34
CA ILE A 262 15.62 -7.14 3.00
C ILE A 262 15.38 -7.00 4.49
N GLU A 263 16.43 -7.21 5.29
CA GLU A 263 16.35 -7.06 6.75
C GLU A 263 16.30 -5.60 7.16
N VAL A 264 15.57 -5.33 8.24
CA VAL A 264 15.49 -4.03 8.89
C VAL A 264 16.23 -4.07 10.22
N LYS A 265 17.19 -3.16 10.39
CA LYS A 265 18.03 -3.01 11.58
C LYS A 265 17.75 -1.67 12.26
N TYR A 266 18.03 -1.63 13.56
CA TYR A 266 17.84 -0.46 14.40
C TYR A 266 19.05 -0.27 15.30
N HIS A 267 19.52 0.97 15.45
CA HIS A 267 20.71 1.25 16.25
C HIS A 267 20.48 2.28 17.34
N THR A 268 20.99 2.02 18.53
CA THR A 268 20.81 2.89 19.70
C THR A 268 21.38 4.30 19.53
N ASP A 269 22.44 4.44 18.74
CA ASP A 269 23.14 5.70 18.46
C ASP A 269 22.39 6.59 17.44
N SER A 270 21.40 6.04 16.73
CA SER A 270 20.53 6.74 15.78
C SER A 270 19.10 6.93 16.29
N ASP A 271 18.92 6.95 17.62
CA ASP A 271 17.59 6.92 18.26
C ASP A 271 16.72 5.75 17.76
N TRP A 272 17.35 4.60 17.49
CA TRP A 272 16.70 3.42 16.91
C TRP A 272 16.03 3.70 15.57
N SER A 273 16.63 4.52 14.71
CA SER A 273 16.13 4.72 13.34
C SER A 273 16.18 3.39 12.55
N PRO A 274 15.22 3.13 11.65
CA PRO A 274 15.22 1.95 10.79
C PRO A 274 16.22 2.08 9.64
N TYR A 275 16.99 1.01 9.40
CA TYR A 275 17.91 0.87 8.28
C TYR A 275 17.67 -0.45 7.55
N MET A 276 17.72 -0.42 6.22
CA MET A 276 17.74 -1.63 5.41
C MET A 276 19.16 -2.17 5.31
N ALA A 277 19.36 -3.43 5.69
CA ALA A 277 20.66 -4.08 5.65
C ALA A 277 20.96 -4.55 4.22
N THR A 278 21.96 -3.94 3.59
CA THR A 278 22.36 -4.21 2.21
C THR A 278 23.65 -5.03 2.16
N GLU A 279 23.80 -5.79 1.07
CA GLU A 279 25.02 -6.56 0.78
C GLU A 279 25.42 -6.37 -0.67
N THR A 280 26.71 -6.09 -0.91
CA THR A 280 27.26 -5.90 -2.25
C THR A 280 28.57 -6.67 -2.41
N LEU A 281 28.80 -7.27 -3.57
CA LEU A 281 30.10 -7.87 -3.90
C LEU A 281 31.06 -6.78 -4.41
N ILE A 282 32.15 -6.53 -3.69
CA ILE A 282 33.23 -5.62 -4.12
C ILE A 282 34.53 -6.40 -4.14
N GLY A 283 35.15 -6.53 -5.31
CA GLY A 283 36.44 -7.23 -5.44
C GLY A 283 36.40 -8.73 -5.06
N GLY A 284 35.23 -9.36 -5.08
CA GLY A 284 35.04 -10.76 -4.66
C GLY A 284 34.71 -10.93 -3.17
N GLU A 285 34.67 -9.84 -2.41
CA GLU A 285 34.27 -9.86 -1.00
C GLU A 285 32.86 -9.29 -0.82
N ILE A 286 32.10 -9.89 0.10
CA ILE A 286 30.79 -9.35 0.50
C ILE A 286 31.04 -8.17 1.44
N VAL A 287 30.56 -7.01 1.02
CA VAL A 287 30.56 -5.78 1.81
C VAL A 287 29.15 -5.55 2.31
N HIS A 288 29.00 -5.47 3.63
CA HIS A 288 27.74 -5.15 4.28
C HIS A 288 27.59 -3.63 4.40
N GLY A 289 26.42 -3.14 4.07
CA GLY A 289 26.03 -1.74 4.17
C GLY A 289 24.65 -1.60 4.80
N GLU A 290 24.27 -0.36 5.07
CA GLU A 290 22.96 -0.05 5.64
C GLU A 290 22.44 1.24 5.02
N VAL A 291 21.17 1.22 4.60
CA VAL A 291 20.51 2.36 3.97
C VAL A 291 19.39 2.84 4.88
N PRO A 292 19.42 4.09 5.38
CA PRO A 292 18.37 4.62 6.25
C PRO A 292 17.03 4.70 5.53
N ILE A 293 15.97 4.30 6.23
CA ILE A 293 14.58 4.58 5.84
C ILE A 293 14.24 5.97 6.37
N ILE A 294 14.08 6.93 5.47
CA ILE A 294 13.90 8.34 5.83
C ILE A 294 12.43 8.79 5.83
N ARG A 295 11.57 8.05 5.11
CA ARG A 295 10.13 8.30 5.08
C ARG A 295 9.36 7.03 4.74
N ILE A 296 8.16 6.91 5.29
CA ILE A 296 7.20 5.84 4.99
C ILE A 296 5.84 6.44 4.68
N TYR A 297 5.14 5.89 3.69
CA TYR A 297 3.81 6.32 3.25
C TYR A 297 2.83 5.16 3.37
N SER A 298 1.55 5.44 3.64
CA SER A 298 0.47 4.44 3.59
C SER A 298 -0.68 4.96 2.73
N TYR A 299 -1.21 4.10 1.86
CA TYR A 299 -2.23 4.44 0.86
C TYR A 299 -3.58 3.83 1.22
N ASP A 300 -4.57 4.68 1.48
CA ASP A 300 -5.94 4.27 1.80
C ASP A 300 -6.72 3.89 0.53
N GLN A 301 -7.56 2.85 0.62
CA GLN A 301 -8.42 2.43 -0.48
C GLN A 301 -9.54 3.45 -0.77
N GLY A 302 -9.91 4.27 0.22
CA GLY A 302 -10.95 5.29 0.07
C GLY A 302 -12.37 4.72 0.03
N THR A 303 -12.57 3.50 0.54
CA THR A 303 -13.83 2.74 0.47
C THR A 303 -15.03 3.55 0.99
N GLU A 304 -14.89 4.24 2.11
CA GLU A 304 -15.99 5.06 2.66
C GLU A 304 -16.39 6.23 1.74
N LEU A 305 -15.42 6.81 1.01
CA LEU A 305 -15.66 7.89 0.05
C LEU A 305 -16.35 7.34 -1.21
N TRP A 306 -15.94 6.16 -1.69
CA TRP A 306 -16.64 5.44 -2.76
C TRP A 306 -18.09 5.14 -2.40
N GLU A 307 -18.33 4.56 -1.22
CA GLU A 307 -19.68 4.24 -0.74
C GLU A 307 -20.55 5.49 -0.62
N SER A 308 -19.99 6.58 -0.10
CA SER A 308 -20.68 7.88 0.01
C SER A 308 -21.01 8.48 -1.35
N TYR A 309 -20.07 8.42 -2.30
CA TYR A 309 -20.27 8.88 -3.67
C TYR A 309 -21.41 8.10 -4.35
N PHE A 310 -21.38 6.77 -4.33
CA PHE A 310 -22.39 5.96 -5.00
C PHE A 310 -23.76 5.97 -4.31
N LYS A 311 -23.80 6.26 -3.01
CA LYS A 311 -25.06 6.51 -2.30
C LYS A 311 -25.71 7.83 -2.71
N SER A 312 -24.91 8.86 -2.98
CA SER A 312 -25.39 10.18 -3.43
C SER A 312 -25.62 10.27 -4.94
N HIS A 313 -24.97 9.40 -5.72
CA HIS A 313 -25.10 9.29 -7.17
C HIS A 313 -25.61 7.89 -7.56
N PRO A 314 -26.84 7.52 -7.18
CA PRO A 314 -27.38 6.21 -7.52
C PRO A 314 -27.45 6.05 -9.03
N SER A 315 -26.64 5.13 -9.54
CA SER A 315 -26.73 4.67 -10.93
C SER A 315 -28.15 4.14 -11.18
N SER A 316 -28.74 4.46 -12.34
CA SER A 316 -30.03 3.91 -12.77
C SER A 316 -30.01 2.37 -12.94
N VAL A 317 -28.83 1.76 -12.77
CA VAL A 317 -28.54 0.33 -12.73
C VAL A 317 -27.97 -0.02 -11.35
N GLU A 318 -28.69 -0.76 -10.52
CA GLU A 318 -28.14 -1.41 -9.32
C GLU A 318 -27.46 -2.71 -9.76
N SER A 319 -26.14 -2.84 -9.58
CA SER A 319 -25.47 -4.12 -9.76
C SER A 319 -25.90 -5.06 -8.62
N VAL A 320 -26.65 -6.11 -8.95
CA VAL A 320 -27.02 -7.13 -7.96
C VAL A 320 -26.00 -8.26 -8.10
N LYS A 321 -25.06 -8.36 -7.15
CA LYS A 321 -24.20 -9.54 -7.03
C LYS A 321 -25.10 -10.75 -6.79
N GLN A 322 -24.82 -11.86 -7.48
CA GLN A 322 -25.56 -13.12 -7.38
C GLN A 322 -25.27 -13.81 -6.03
N SER A 323 -25.77 -13.24 -4.94
CA SER A 323 -25.83 -13.89 -3.63
C SER A 323 -27.04 -13.43 -2.83
N THR A 324 -28.20 -13.36 -3.50
CA THR A 324 -29.54 -13.77 -3.03
C THR A 324 -30.55 -13.27 -4.04
N LEU A 325 -31.21 -14.18 -4.76
CA LEU A 325 -32.48 -13.83 -5.40
C LEU A 325 -33.41 -13.40 -4.26
N ASN A 326 -33.92 -12.17 -4.31
CA ASN A 326 -35.02 -11.82 -3.45
C ASN A 326 -36.26 -12.53 -4.01
N GLU A 327 -36.72 -13.60 -3.35
CA GLU A 327 -37.86 -14.41 -3.81
C GLU A 327 -39.14 -13.58 -4.02
N ASN A 328 -39.21 -12.40 -3.42
CA ASN A 328 -40.34 -11.48 -3.53
C ASN A 328 -40.20 -10.43 -4.64
N GLU A 329 -39.04 -10.32 -5.30
CA GLU A 329 -38.77 -9.35 -6.36
C GLU A 329 -39.09 -9.96 -7.74
N GLU A 330 -39.76 -9.19 -8.61
CA GLU A 330 -40.05 -9.64 -9.99
C GLU A 330 -39.08 -8.97 -10.97
N TYR A 331 -38.44 -9.79 -11.80
CA TYR A 331 -37.52 -9.33 -12.84
C TYR A 331 -38.15 -9.41 -14.23
N TYR A 332 -37.81 -8.45 -15.08
CA TYR A 332 -38.28 -8.33 -16.46
C TYR A 332 -37.08 -8.15 -17.38
N ASP A 333 -37.09 -8.75 -18.56
CA ASP A 333 -36.08 -8.42 -19.57
C ASP A 333 -36.33 -7.04 -20.20
N LEU A 334 -35.42 -6.60 -21.07
CA LEU A 334 -35.52 -5.31 -21.76
C LEU A 334 -36.70 -5.21 -22.73
N GLN A 335 -37.40 -6.31 -23.00
CA GLN A 335 -38.63 -6.35 -23.79
C GLN A 335 -39.88 -6.38 -22.90
N GLY A 336 -39.72 -6.26 -21.57
CA GLY A 336 -40.81 -6.25 -20.60
C GLY A 336 -41.38 -7.63 -20.28
N ARG A 337 -40.70 -8.72 -20.65
CA ARG A 337 -41.15 -10.09 -20.33
C ARG A 337 -40.62 -10.49 -18.97
N ARG A 338 -41.50 -11.04 -18.11
CA ARG A 338 -41.12 -11.51 -16.79
C ARG A 338 -40.14 -12.68 -16.86
N VAL A 339 -39.02 -12.59 -16.14
CA VAL A 339 -37.96 -13.60 -16.04
C VAL A 339 -37.92 -14.14 -14.61
N LYS A 340 -38.12 -15.45 -14.45
CA LYS A 340 -38.16 -16.09 -13.11
C LYS A 340 -36.77 -16.38 -12.54
N ASN A 341 -35.83 -16.76 -13.40
CA ASN A 341 -34.46 -17.12 -13.02
C ASN A 341 -33.46 -16.30 -13.87
N PRO A 342 -33.24 -15.02 -13.55
CA PRO A 342 -32.23 -14.21 -14.23
C PRO A 342 -30.85 -14.85 -14.06
N THR A 343 -30.10 -14.99 -15.14
CA THR A 343 -28.79 -15.68 -15.16
C THR A 343 -27.65 -14.69 -15.40
N LYS A 344 -27.56 -14.13 -16.60
CA LYS A 344 -26.55 -13.13 -16.98
C LYS A 344 -27.20 -12.08 -17.88
N GLY A 345 -27.05 -10.81 -17.51
CA GLY A 345 -27.55 -9.69 -18.31
C GLY A 345 -28.29 -8.64 -17.50
N ILE A 346 -28.83 -7.64 -18.20
CA ILE A 346 -29.57 -6.52 -17.62
C ILE A 346 -31.06 -6.89 -17.57
N TYR A 347 -31.66 -6.74 -16.40
CA TYR A 347 -33.09 -6.89 -16.15
C TYR A 347 -33.66 -5.63 -15.53
N ILE A 348 -34.99 -5.54 -15.45
CA ILE A 348 -35.73 -4.44 -14.87
C ILE A 348 -36.59 -5.01 -13.74
N THR A 349 -36.57 -4.44 -12.54
CA THR A 349 -37.45 -4.86 -11.45
C THR A 349 -38.86 -4.31 -11.65
N LYS A 350 -39.84 -4.82 -10.90
CA LYS A 350 -41.23 -4.29 -10.92
C LYS A 350 -41.31 -2.78 -10.62
N SER A 351 -40.40 -2.25 -9.82
CA SER A 351 -40.30 -0.81 -9.52
C SER A 351 -39.62 0.01 -10.63
N GLY A 352 -39.23 -0.62 -11.75
CA GLY A 352 -38.58 0.04 -12.89
C GLY A 352 -37.07 0.23 -12.75
N LYS A 353 -36.42 -0.39 -11.74
CA LYS A 353 -34.97 -0.28 -11.57
C LYS A 353 -34.26 -1.23 -12.53
N LYS A 354 -33.17 -0.80 -13.17
CA LYS A 354 -32.33 -1.73 -13.93
C LYS A 354 -31.41 -2.47 -12.96
N VAL A 355 -31.24 -3.77 -13.17
CA VAL A 355 -30.34 -4.62 -12.38
C VAL A 355 -29.47 -5.44 -13.31
N LEU A 356 -28.18 -5.58 -12.98
CA LEU A 356 -27.23 -6.36 -13.77
C LEU A 356 -26.82 -7.61 -13.02
N PHE A 357 -27.03 -8.78 -13.65
CA PHE A 357 -26.59 -10.08 -13.14
C PHE A 357 -25.30 -10.50 -13.85
N PHE A 358 -24.28 -10.81 -13.05
CA PHE A 358 -22.98 -11.29 -13.51
C PHE A 358 -22.88 -12.81 -13.35
N GLN A 359 -22.08 -13.44 -14.19
CA GLN A 359 -21.67 -14.83 -14.05
C GLN A 359 -20.42 -14.84 -13.15
N GLN A 360 -20.43 -15.59 -12.03
CA GLN A 360 -19.18 -15.84 -11.29
C GLN A 360 -18.21 -16.65 -12.17
N PRO A 361 -16.89 -16.45 -12.03
CA PRO A 361 -15.89 -17.35 -12.62
C PRO A 361 -16.05 -18.79 -12.15
#